data_AF-A0AAF0BI35-F1
#
_entry.id   AF-A0AAF0BI35-F1
#
_cell.length_a   1.000
_cell.length_b   1.000
_cell.length_c   1.000
_cell.angle_alpha   90.00
_cell.angle_beta   90.00
_cell.angle_gamma   90.00
#
_symmetry.space_group_name_H-M   'P 1'
#
loop_
_entity.id
_entity.type
_entity.pdbx_description
1 polymer ?
#
loop_
_entity_poly.entity_id
_entity_poly.type
_entity_poly.pdbx_seq_one_letter_code
_entity_poly.pdbx_strand_id
1 'polypeptide(L)' 'MMLANKPMTYRIALDTVQQVFMAYDVTDETKVGYGITIEKAIAALKNII' A
#
# COMPACT_ATOMS: atom_id res chain seq x y z
N MET A 1 11.64 22.14 13.56
CA MET A 1 10.26 21.82 13.14
C MET A 1 10.23 20.32 12.83
N MET A 2 9.68 19.50 13.71
CA MET A 2 9.60 18.05 13.46
C MET A 2 8.49 17.81 12.45
N LEU A 3 8.81 17.26 11.29
CA LEU A 3 7.82 16.78 10.32
C LEU A 3 7.09 15.62 11.00
N ALA A 4 5.86 15.87 11.48
CA ALA A 4 5.03 14.80 12.01
C ALA A 4 4.84 13.78 10.90
N ASN A 5 5.42 12.59 11.07
CA ASN A 5 5.26 11.49 10.13
C ASN A 5 3.79 11.08 10.17
N LYS A 6 2.99 11.63 9.24
CA LYS A 6 1.54 11.40 9.22
C LYS A 6 1.34 9.89 9.04
N PRO A 7 0.61 9.22 9.96
CA PRO A 7 0.39 7.79 9.83
C PRO A 7 -0.33 7.50 8.50
N MET A 8 0.33 6.74 7.64
CA MET A 8 -0.23 6.33 6.36
C MET A 8 -1.40 5.38 6.61
N THR A 9 -2.57 5.72 6.06
CA THR A 9 -3.74 4.84 6.10
C THR A 9 -3.89 4.20 4.74
N TYR A 10 -3.95 2.86 4.71
CA TYR A 10 -4.08 2.09 3.49
C TYR A 10 -5.23 1.09 3.59
N ARG A 11 -5.76 0.71 2.44
CA ARG A 11 -6.72 -0.39 2.28
C ARG A 11 -6.04 -1.56 1.60
N ILE A 12 -6.59 -2.75 1.84
CA ILE A 12 -6.08 -4.01 1.27
C ILE A 12 -7.19 -4.64 0.43
N ALA A 13 -6.82 -5.15 -0.74
CA ALA A 13 -7.67 -5.98 -1.59
C ALA A 13 -6.90 -7.20 -2.09
N LEU A 14 -7.62 -8.25 -2.51
CA LEU A 14 -7.05 -9.39 -3.23
C LEU A 14 -7.32 -9.21 -4.72
N ASP A 15 -6.27 -9.14 -5.53
CA ASP A 15 -6.37 -9.29 -6.98
C ASP A 15 -6.57 -10.77 -7.29
N THR A 16 -7.77 -11.14 -7.73
CA THR A 16 -8.11 -12.54 -8.05
C THR A 16 -7.61 -12.99 -9.42
N VAL A 17 -7.17 -12.07 -10.29
CA VAL A 17 -6.56 -12.39 -11.58
C VAL A 17 -5.10 -12.77 -11.37
N GLN A 18 -4.37 -11.94 -10.62
CA GLN A 18 -2.94 -12.13 -10.36
C GLN A 18 -2.65 -12.97 -9.11
N GLN A 19 -3.66 -13.21 -8.26
CA GLN A 19 -3.55 -13.92 -6.99
C GLN A 19 -2.54 -13.26 -6.04
N VAL A 20 -2.57 -11.92 -5.96
CA VAL A 20 -1.71 -11.11 -5.08
C VAL A 20 -2.52 -10.13 -4.25
N PHE A 21 -1.97 -9.71 -3.12
CA PHE A 21 -2.53 -8.62 -2.34
C PHE A 21 -2.14 -7.26 -2.94
N MET A 22 -3.11 -6.35 -2.92
CA MET A 22 -2.96 -4.95 -3.31
C MET A 22 -3.12 -4.07 -2.08
N ALA A 23 -2.16 -3.17 -1.85
CA ALA A 23 -2.25 -2.12 -0.85
C ALA A 23 -2.33 -0.77 -1.55
N TYR A 24 -3.32 0.05 -1.20
CA TYR A 24 -3.52 1.38 -1.80
C TYR A 24 -3.66 2.46 -0.74
N ASP A 25 -3.03 3.62 -0.98
CA ASP A 25 -3.15 4.79 -0.12
C ASP A 25 -4.59 5.33 -0.19
N VAL A 26 -5.22 5.52 0.98
CA VAL A 26 -6.60 6.05 1.04
C VAL A 26 -6.69 7.50 0.55
N THR A 27 -5.58 8.23 0.54
CA THR A 27 -5.50 9.62 0.10
C THR A 27 -5.09 9.77 -1.37
N ASP A 28 -4.55 8.71 -1.98
CA ASP A 28 -4.10 8.68 -3.37
C ASP A 28 -4.18 7.25 -3.93
N GLU A 29 -5.32 6.92 -4.53
CA GLU A 29 -5.58 5.59 -5.07
C GLU A 29 -4.70 5.24 -6.29
N THR A 30 -3.92 6.20 -6.82
CA THR A 30 -2.93 5.92 -7.86
C THR A 30 -1.67 5.23 -7.31
N LYS A 31 -1.43 5.35 -5.99
CA LYS A 31 -0.33 4.67 -5.30
C LYS A 31 -0.78 3.29 -4.87
N VAL A 32 -0.36 2.29 -5.61
CA VAL A 32 -0.68 0.88 -5.36
C VAL A 32 0.60 0.06 -5.24
N GLY A 33 0.74 -0.63 -4.10
CA GLY A 33 1.76 -1.65 -3.88
C GLY A 33 1.17 -3.05 -4.02
N TYR A 34 1.94 -3.97 -4.62
CA TYR A 34 1.53 -5.35 -4.82
C TYR A 34 2.45 -6.32 -4.07
N GLY A 35 1.91 -7.44 -3.61
CA GLY A 35 2.71 -8.47 -2.96
C GLY A 35 1.99 -9.78 -2.73
N ILE A 36 2.75 -10.88 -2.68
CA ILE A 36 2.21 -12.22 -2.38
C ILE A 36 1.69 -12.34 -0.94
N THR A 37 2.10 -11.44 -0.05
CA THR A 37 1.55 -11.29 1.32
C THR A 37 1.17 -9.83 1.54
N ILE A 38 0.32 -9.59 2.55
CA ILE A 38 -0.13 -8.26 2.93
C ILE A 38 1.06 -7.36 3.30
N GLU A 39 2.03 -7.87 4.04
CA GLU A 39 3.24 -7.14 4.45
C GLU A 39 4.07 -6.71 3.25
N LYS A 40 4.20 -7.57 2.24
CA LYS A 40 4.91 -7.26 1.00
C LYS A 40 4.18 -6.18 0.20
N ALA A 41 2.85 -6.24 0.11
CA ALA A 41 2.06 -5.21 -0.55
C ALA A 41 2.21 -3.84 0.15
N ILE A 42 2.18 -3.81 1.48
CA ILE A 42 2.39 -2.58 2.27
C ILE A 42 3.82 -2.04 2.11
N ALA A 43 4.82 -2.91 2.13
CA ALA A 43 6.21 -2.51 1.93
C ALA A 43 6.42 -1.93 0.52
N ALA A 44 5.84 -2.55 -0.50
CA ALA A 44 5.86 -2.03 -1.87
C ALA A 44 5.21 -0.64 -1.95
N LEU A 45 4.04 -0.46 -1.33
CA LEU A 45 3.34 0.82 -1.29
C LEU A 45 4.18 1.93 -0.62
N LYS A 46 4.85 1.63 0.50
CA LYS A 46 5.71 2.59 1.21
C LYS A 46 6.94 3.02 0.42
N ASN A 47 7.45 2.16 -0.47
CA ASN A 47 8.61 2.47 -1.30
C ASN A 47 8.27 3.32 -2.55
N ILE A 48 6.99 3.56 -2.82
CA ILE A 48 6.54 4.44 -3.93
C ILE A 48 6.58 5.92 -3.52
N ILE A 49 6.63 6.21 -2.21
CA ILE A 49 6.54 7.56 -1.63
C ILE A 49 7.91 8.22 -1.53
#